data_AF-A0A699TDY7-F1
#
_entry.id   AF-A0A699TDY7-F1
#
_cell.length_a   1.000
_cell.length_b   1.000
_cell.length_c   1.000
_cell.angle_alpha   90.00
_cell.angle_beta   90.00
_cell.angle_gamma   90.00
#
_symmetry.space_group_name_H-M   'P 1'
#
loop_
_entity.id
_entity.type
_entity.pdbx_description
1 polymer ?
#
loop_
_entity_poly.entity_id
_entity_poly.type
_entity_poly.pdbx_seq_one_letter_code
_entity_poly.pdbx_strand_id
1 'polypeptide(L)' 'MDCEKYSEEEVELKDLPPHLKYAFLEGDDKLPVIIAKDLSVEEKTALITVLKSHKRAIAWKLSDIKGIDPEFCTHILNDF' A
#
# COMPACT_ATOMS: atom_id res chain seq x y z
N MET A 1 22.87 18.27 21.19
CA MET A 1 23.55 17.00 20.88
C MET A 1 22.68 15.92 21.48
N ASP A 2 21.86 15.19 20.74
CA ASP A 2 21.82 14.96 19.29
C ASP A 2 20.34 14.74 18.92
N CYS A 3 19.82 15.49 17.94
CA CYS A 3 19.72 15.07 16.54
C CYS A 3 18.79 13.85 16.39
N GLU A 4 17.62 14.11 15.81
CA GLU A 4 16.77 13.20 15.05
C GLU A 4 16.95 11.71 15.33
N LYS A 5 15.93 11.09 15.94
CA LYS A 5 15.68 9.68 15.66
C LYS A 5 14.28 9.53 15.11
N TYR A 6 14.25 9.59 13.77
CA TYR A 6 13.17 9.14 12.91
C TYR A 6 12.41 8.00 13.58
N SER A 7 11.13 8.23 13.88
CA SER A 7 10.18 7.15 14.09
C SER A 7 10.05 6.45 12.74
N GLU A 8 10.85 5.41 12.55
CA GLU A 8 10.60 4.38 11.55
C GLU A 8 9.15 3.92 11.82
N GLU A 9 8.21 4.36 10.98
CA GLU A 9 6.88 3.78 10.95
C GLU A 9 7.08 2.36 10.46
N GLU A 10 7.35 1.43 11.38
CA GLU A 10 7.34 0.00 11.08
C GLU A 10 5.92 -0.30 10.60
N VAL A 11 5.79 -0.43 9.28
CA VAL A 11 4.53 -0.76 8.65
C VAL A 11 4.12 -2.14 9.17
N GLU A 12 3.16 -2.19 10.08
CA GLU A 12 2.56 -3.44 10.57
C GLU A 12 1.79 -4.11 9.42
N LEU A 13 2.51 -4.90 8.61
CA LEU A 13 1.94 -5.69 7.52
C LEU A 13 1.12 -6.83 8.10
N LYS A 14 -0.15 -6.92 7.72
CA LYS A 14 -1.02 -8.03 8.07
C LYS A 14 -0.65 -9.30 7.29
N ASP A 15 -0.93 -10.45 7.86
CA ASP A 15 -0.84 -11.73 7.16
C ASP A 15 -1.71 -11.73 5.89
N LEU A 16 -1.13 -12.22 4.79
CA LEU A 16 -1.80 -12.29 3.50
C LEU A 16 -2.21 -13.72 3.16
N PRO A 17 -3.31 -13.88 2.40
CA PRO A 17 -3.62 -15.14 1.73
C PRO A 17 -2.43 -15.67 0.91
N PRO A 18 -2.28 -16.99 0.76
CA PRO A 18 -1.07 -17.62 0.17
C PRO A 18 -0.83 -17.28 -1.31
N HIS A 19 -1.85 -16.78 -2.01
CA HIS A 19 -1.79 -16.36 -3.40
C HIS A 19 -1.36 -14.89 -3.56
N LEU A 20 -1.25 -14.14 -2.47
CA LEU A 20 -0.85 -12.74 -2.45
C LEU A 20 0.53 -12.57 -1.80
N LYS A 21 1.20 -11.48 -2.17
CA LYS A 21 2.50 -11.10 -1.64
C LYS A 21 2.63 -9.59 -1.62
N TYR A 22 3.31 -9.05 -0.62
CA TYR A 22 3.74 -7.65 -0.64
C TYR A 22 4.88 -7.40 -1.62
N ALA A 23 4.77 -6.32 -2.37
CA ALA A 23 5.85 -5.71 -3.11
C ALA A 23 5.96 -4.23 -2.71
N PHE A 24 7.13 -3.66 -2.84
CA PHE A 24 7.38 -2.27 -2.46
C PHE A 24 7.64 -1.44 -3.71
N LEU A 25 7.06 -0.24 -3.78
CA LEU A 25 7.20 0.67 -4.92
C LEU A 25 8.54 1.42 -4.97
N GLU A 26 9.54 0.91 -4.24
CA GLU A 26 10.95 1.34 -4.16
C GLU A 26 11.20 2.65 -3.39
N GLY A 27 12.27 2.65 -2.59
CA GLY A 27 12.85 3.82 -1.88
C GLY A 27 12.10 4.25 -0.61
N ASP A 28 10.79 4.09 -0.61
CA ASP A 28 9.93 4.27 0.55
C ASP A 28 9.41 2.90 0.97
N ASP A 29 10.08 2.23 1.91
CA ASP A 29 9.59 1.00 2.58
C ASP A 29 8.22 1.19 3.26
N LYS A 30 7.70 2.43 3.21
CA LYS A 30 6.43 2.91 3.73
C LYS A 30 5.23 2.65 2.82
N LEU A 31 5.44 2.26 1.55
CA LEU A 31 4.36 2.01 0.59
C LEU A 31 4.34 0.56 0.11
N PRO A 32 3.87 -0.38 0.95
CA PRO A 32 3.60 -1.74 0.51
C PRO A 32 2.41 -1.76 -0.46
N VAL A 33 2.55 -2.51 -1.55
CA VAL A 33 1.46 -2.88 -2.45
C VAL A 33 1.25 -4.39 -2.39
N ILE A 34 -0.01 -4.82 -2.35
CA ILE A 34 -0.37 -6.24 -2.37
C ILE A 34 -0.52 -6.66 -3.83
N ILE A 35 0.25 -7.67 -4.24
CA ILE A 35 0.24 -8.21 -5.61
C ILE A 35 0.03 -9.73 -5.59
N ALA A 36 -0.38 -10.30 -6.72
CA ALA A 36 -0.45 -11.75 -6.86
C ALA A 36 0.96 -12.37 -6.87
N LYS A 37 1.11 -13.47 -6.14
CA LYS A 37 2.38 -14.21 -6.03
C LYS A 37 2.82 -14.79 -7.37
N ASP A 38 1.85 -15.24 -8.16
CA ASP A 38 2.02 -15.99 -9.40
C ASP A 38 2.38 -15.13 -10.63
N LEU A 39 2.50 -13.81 -10.46
CA LEU A 39 2.96 -12.93 -11.52
C LEU A 39 4.41 -13.26 -11.93
N SER A 40 4.69 -13.24 -13.23
CA SER A 40 6.05 -13.34 -13.75
C SER A 40 6.89 -12.12 -13.33
N VAL A 41 8.21 -12.24 -13.45
CA VAL A 41 9.13 -11.13 -13.11
C VAL A 41 8.88 -9.92 -14.00
N GLU A 42 8.57 -10.14 -15.28
CA GLU A 42 8.28 -9.10 -16.26
C GLU A 42 6.98 -8.37 -15.93
N GLU A 43 5.90 -9.10 -15.63
CA GLU A 43 4.63 -8.52 -15.21
C GLU A 43 4.77 -7.74 -13.91
N LYS A 44 5.52 -8.27 -12.93
CA LYS A 44 5.83 -7.58 -11.68
C LYS A 44 6.54 -6.26 -11.97
N THR A 45 7.55 -6.26 -12.82
CA THR A 45 8.33 -5.06 -13.16
C THR A 45 7.48 -4.03 -13.89
N ALA A 46 6.67 -4.46 -14.85
CA ALA A 46 5.73 -3.60 -15.56
C ALA A 46 4.71 -2.97 -14.62
N LEU A 47 4.12 -3.77 -13.71
CA LEU A 47 3.17 -3.31 -12.71
C LEU A 47 3.80 -2.27 -11.78
N ILE A 48 4.97 -2.56 -11.21
CA ILE A 48 5.68 -1.63 -10.33
C ILE A 48 6.01 -0.32 -11.07
N THR A 49 6.40 -0.40 -12.35
CA THR A 49 6.68 0.79 -13.19
C THR A 49 5.43 1.65 -13.38
N VAL A 50 4.30 1.03 -13.72
CA VAL A 50 3.02 1.73 -13.87
C VAL A 50 2.60 2.38 -12.54
N LEU A 51 2.68 1.63 -11.43
CA LEU A 51 2.33 2.13 -10.10
C LEU A 51 3.26 3.28 -9.66
N LYS A 52 4.57 3.20 -9.97
CA LYS A 52 5.52 4.31 -9.73
C LYS A 52 5.13 5.56 -10.50
N SER A 53 4.73 5.43 -11.78
CA SER A 53 4.28 6.56 -12.60
C SER A 53 2.97 7.18 -12.09
N HIS A 54 2.13 6.39 -11.41
CA HIS A 54 0.81 6.81 -10.94
C HIS A 54 0.71 6.93 -9.42
N LYS A 55 1.84 7.09 -8.71
CA LYS A 55 1.88 7.25 -7.24
C LYS A 55 0.88 8.29 -6.73
N ARG A 56 0.72 9.42 -7.43
CA ARG A 56 -0.22 10.50 -7.07
C ARG A 56 -1.69 10.11 -7.15
N ALA A 57 -2.06 9.17 -8.00
CA ALA A 57 -3.43 8.65 -8.10
C ALA A 57 -3.70 7.59 -7.02
N ILE A 58 -2.67 6.83 -6.64
CA ILE A 58 -2.73 5.76 -5.64
C ILE A 58 -2.66 6.32 -4.21
N ALA A 59 -1.93 7.43 -4.01
CA ALA A 59 -1.79 8.12 -2.73
C ALA A 59 -3.05 8.91 -2.31
N TRP A 60 -4.18 8.77 -3.02
CA TRP A 60 -5.45 9.34 -2.56
C TRP A 60 -5.84 8.61 -1.29
N LYS A 61 -5.65 9.27 -0.17
CA LYS A 61 -6.08 8.78 1.13
C LYS A 61 -7.59 8.96 1.18
N LEU A 62 -8.29 8.13 1.96
CA LEU A 62 -9.75 8.25 2.12
C LEU A 62 -10.16 9.68 2.54
N SER A 63 -9.28 10.38 3.25
CA SER A 63 -9.42 11.79 3.65
C SER A 63 -9.39 12.80 2.50
N ASP A 64 -8.82 12.46 1.35
CA ASP A 64 -8.79 13.33 0.17
C ASP A 64 -10.11 13.29 -0.61
N ILE A 65 -10.99 12.30 -0.35
CA ILE A 65 -12.31 12.17 -0.97
C ILE A 65 -13.31 13.04 -0.21
N LYS A 66 -13.39 14.31 -0.62
CA LYS A 66 -14.32 15.29 -0.03
C LYS A 66 -15.77 14.85 -0.23
N GLY A 67 -16.42 14.38 0.84
CA GLY A 67 -17.83 14.00 0.84
C GLY A 67 -18.13 12.54 1.22
N ILE A 68 -17.11 11.70 1.44
CA ILE A 68 -17.31 10.43 2.15
C ILE A 68 -17.14 10.70 3.63
N ASP A 69 -18.26 10.69 4.34
CA ASP A 69 -18.26 10.76 5.79
C ASP A 69 -17.95 9.36 6.37
N PRO A 70 -16.91 9.21 7.21
CA PRO A 70 -16.50 7.90 7.73
C PRO A 70 -17.55 7.23 8.61
N GLU A 71 -18.55 7.96 9.11
CA GLU A 71 -19.67 7.43 9.90
C GLU A 71 -20.64 6.60 9.03
N PHE A 72 -20.67 6.82 7.71
CA PHE A 72 -21.47 6.05 6.75
C PHE A 72 -20.77 4.79 6.22
N CYS A 73 -19.47 4.62 6.49
CA CYS A 73 -18.72 3.41 6.14
C CYS A 73 -18.73 2.39 7.30
N THR A 74 -19.93 1.99 7.74
CA THR A 74 -20.12 0.89 8.72
C THR A 74 -20.14 -0.49 8.09
N HIS A 75 -19.95 -0.61 6.78
CA HIS A 75 -19.74 -1.89 6.12
C HIS A 75 -18.33 -2.39 6.40
N ILE A 76 -18.14 -2.95 7.59
CA ILE A 76 -17.02 -3.83 7.91
C ILE A 76 -17.13 -4.99 6.93
N LEU A 77 -16.27 -5.02 5.91
CA LEU A 77 -15.98 -6.25 5.18
C LEU A 77 -15.21 -7.17 6.13
N ASN A 78 -15.93 -7.78 7.06
CA ASN A 78 -15.52 -9.00 7.74
C ASN A 78 -15.73 -10.14 6.75
N ASP A 79 -14.77 -10.31 5.86
CA ASP A 79 -14.42 -11.60 5.28
C ASP A 79 -13.12 -11.40 4.52
N PHE A 80 -12.00 -11.67 5.19
CA PHE A 80 -10.86 -12.50 4.78
C PHE A 80 -9.84 -12.55 5.93
#